data_AF-A0A7V4J257-F1
#
_entry.id   AF-A0A7V4J257-F1
#
_cell.length_a   1.000
_cell.length_b   1.000
_cell.length_c   1.000
_cell.angle_alpha   90.00
_cell.angle_beta   90.00
_cell.angle_gamma   90.00
#
_symmetry.space_group_name_H-M   'P 1'
#
loop_
_entity.id
_entity.type
_entity.pdbx_description
1 polymer ?
#
loop_
_entity_poly.entity_id
_entity_poly.type
_entity_poly.pdbx_seq_one_letter_code
_entity_poly.pdbx_strand_id
1 'polypeptide(L)'
;MSRNLWFFILSFLFIGFIVNATAQGVRRQAGGGGVGEKEGGKEGGGTVGKKIIKVDRFVGVGKQCLVKTPEYETNVGRVPGRKEWHQITVEYKTAPEWIDEMVFNHTVLALTVEDGKRKFSLYKLAVRYVDIERGNHISTVFLRPQALKRYGDVVAAAVEISVDGNVVEELSEVDAKLKMPEKWWQNPQVTENAEVTVREGYLIDRSKSPFAF
;
A
#
# COMPACT_ATOMS: atom_id res chain seq x y z
N MET A 1 31.35 23.25 55.01
CA MET A 1 31.19 21.81 55.27
C MET A 1 30.15 21.30 54.29
N SER A 2 30.52 20.85 53.08
CA SER A 2 30.82 19.44 52.71
C SER A 2 29.66 18.49 53.04
N ARG A 3 29.12 17.63 52.17
CA ARG A 3 29.40 17.14 50.80
C ARG A 3 28.26 16.13 50.48
N ASN A 4 28.11 15.75 49.21
CA ASN A 4 27.47 14.51 48.68
C ASN A 4 25.93 14.51 48.52
N LEU A 5 25.29 13.90 47.52
CA LEU A 5 25.72 13.05 46.40
C LEU A 5 24.61 13.07 45.32
N TRP A 6 25.01 13.00 44.06
CA TRP A 6 24.16 12.78 42.89
C TRP A 6 23.50 11.39 42.88
N PHE A 7 22.28 11.28 42.34
CA PHE A 7 21.83 10.09 41.61
C PHE A 7 20.87 10.47 40.47
N PHE A 8 21.36 10.30 39.24
CA PHE A 8 20.58 10.25 38.00
C PHE A 8 19.93 8.86 37.88
N ILE A 9 18.64 8.80 37.56
CA ILE A 9 17.97 7.56 37.13
C ILE A 9 17.60 7.73 35.66
N LEU A 10 18.37 7.04 34.79
CA LEU A 10 18.04 6.81 33.39
C LEU A 10 17.16 5.56 33.29
N SER A 11 15.90 5.72 32.91
CA SER A 11 15.04 4.63 32.49
C SER A 11 15.26 4.36 31.00
N PHE A 12 16.04 3.32 30.70
CA PHE A 12 16.09 2.70 29.37
C PHE A 12 14.93 1.71 29.24
N LEU A 13 14.06 1.89 28.24
CA LEU A 13 12.95 0.99 27.94
C LEU A 13 13.13 0.39 26.54
N PHE A 14 13.49 -0.89 26.56
CA PHE A 14 13.28 -1.99 25.61
C PHE A 14 12.99 -1.66 24.13
N ILE A 15 13.99 -1.93 23.29
CA ILE A 15 13.84 -2.20 21.86
C ILE A 15 13.59 -3.71 21.71
N GLY A 16 12.37 -4.10 21.35
CA GLY A 16 12.03 -5.48 21.00
C GLY A 16 12.59 -5.85 19.63
N PHE A 17 13.66 -6.64 19.63
CA PHE A 17 14.13 -7.40 18.47
C PHE A 17 13.27 -8.67 18.32
N ILE A 18 12.69 -8.90 17.14
CA ILE A 18 12.22 -10.24 16.76
C ILE A 18 13.29 -10.85 15.86
N VAL A 19 14.00 -11.84 16.40
CA VAL A 19 14.97 -12.67 15.69
C VAL A 19 14.27 -13.95 15.21
N ASN A 20 14.55 -14.27 13.95
CA ASN A 20 14.09 -15.45 13.22
C ASN A 20 14.78 -16.72 13.77
N ALA A 21 14.04 -17.81 14.01
CA ALA A 21 14.60 -19.08 14.46
C ALA A 21 14.33 -20.19 13.43
N THR A 22 15.35 -20.47 12.63
CA THR A 22 15.49 -21.69 11.82
C THR A 22 15.88 -22.86 12.73
N ALA A 23 15.10 -23.95 12.71
CA ALA A 23 15.45 -25.19 13.39
C ALA A 23 16.06 -26.21 12.40
N GLN A 24 17.30 -26.59 12.71
CA GLN A 24 18.05 -27.76 12.22
C GLN A 24 17.26 -29.04 12.59
N GLY A 25 17.20 -30.10 11.78
CA GLY A 25 18.33 -30.86 11.26
C GLY A 25 18.62 -32.05 12.19
N VAL A 26 17.86 -33.15 12.06
CA VAL A 26 18.15 -34.44 12.72
C VAL A 26 18.33 -35.52 11.66
N ARG A 27 19.54 -36.07 11.64
CA ARG A 27 20.05 -37.14 10.78
C ARG A 27 19.99 -38.46 11.56
N ARG A 28 19.47 -39.54 10.95
CA ARG A 28 19.92 -40.92 11.22
C ARG A 28 19.65 -41.85 10.01
N GLN A 29 20.72 -42.55 9.63
CA GLN A 29 20.93 -43.74 8.78
C GLN A 29 19.88 -44.87 8.96
N ALA A 30 19.67 -45.86 8.07
CA ALA A 30 20.39 -46.38 6.90
C ALA A 30 19.47 -47.32 6.06
N GLY A 31 19.83 -47.53 4.79
CA GLY A 31 19.86 -48.86 4.16
C GLY A 31 18.69 -49.30 3.27
N GLY A 32 19.00 -49.62 2.00
CA GLY A 32 18.19 -50.56 1.19
C GLY A 32 18.13 -50.20 -0.29
N GLY A 33 18.83 -50.96 -1.13
CA GLY A 33 18.95 -50.75 -2.58
C GLY A 33 17.67 -50.98 -3.39
N GLY A 34 17.67 -50.46 -4.62
CA GLY A 34 16.63 -50.69 -5.61
C GLY A 34 16.89 -49.90 -6.89
N VAL A 35 17.52 -50.55 -7.87
CA VAL A 35 17.71 -50.06 -9.25
C VAL A 35 16.38 -50.10 -10.00
N GLY A 36 16.06 -49.05 -10.74
CA GLY A 36 14.85 -48.97 -11.55
C GLY A 36 14.81 -47.71 -12.42
N GLU A 37 15.30 -47.87 -13.64
CA GLU A 37 15.25 -46.98 -14.81
C GLU A 37 13.82 -46.65 -15.26
N LYS A 38 13.55 -45.38 -15.60
CA LYS A 38 12.88 -44.94 -16.86
C LYS A 38 12.58 -43.44 -16.91
N GLU A 39 12.93 -42.86 -18.07
CA GLU A 39 12.19 -41.89 -18.91
C GLU A 39 11.34 -40.83 -18.18
N GLY A 40 11.51 -39.53 -18.39
CA GLY A 40 11.57 -38.85 -19.68
C GLY A 40 10.54 -37.70 -19.62
N GLY A 41 10.95 -36.51 -20.05
CA GLY A 41 10.09 -35.39 -20.44
C GLY A 41 8.98 -34.95 -19.47
N LYS A 42 9.26 -33.92 -18.67
CA LYS A 42 8.20 -33.00 -18.22
C LYS A 42 8.42 -31.64 -18.87
N GLU A 43 7.84 -31.50 -20.06
CA GLU A 43 7.48 -30.21 -20.62
C GLU A 43 6.56 -29.51 -19.62
N GLY A 44 7.14 -28.62 -18.82
CA GLY A 44 6.39 -27.62 -18.07
C GLY A 44 6.01 -26.51 -19.02
N GLY A 45 4.99 -26.74 -19.84
CA GLY A 45 4.35 -25.71 -20.65
C GLY A 45 3.88 -24.58 -19.76
N GLY A 46 4.69 -23.52 -19.68
CA GLY A 46 4.24 -22.23 -19.19
C GLY A 46 3.24 -21.71 -20.20
N THR A 47 1.95 -21.86 -19.90
CA THR A 47 0.91 -21.09 -20.57
C THR A 47 1.33 -19.63 -20.43
N VAL A 48 1.78 -19.03 -21.53
CA VAL A 48 1.99 -17.59 -21.63
C VAL A 48 0.59 -16.98 -21.52
N GLY A 49 0.12 -16.86 -20.28
CA GLY A 49 -1.13 -16.20 -19.96
C GLY A 49 -1.02 -14.79 -20.52
N LYS A 50 -1.85 -14.49 -21.52
CA LYS A 50 -1.91 -13.18 -22.14
C LYS A 50 -2.11 -12.16 -21.02
N LYS A 51 -1.06 -11.40 -20.70
CA LYS A 51 -1.05 -10.44 -19.61
C LYS A 51 -2.14 -9.40 -19.87
N ILE A 52 -3.25 -9.47 -19.13
CA ILE A 52 -4.47 -8.67 -19.36
C ILE A 52 -4.17 -7.18 -19.16
N ILE A 53 -3.44 -6.88 -18.08
CA ILE A 53 -2.95 -5.54 -17.78
C ILE A 53 -1.44 -5.55 -17.56
N LYS A 54 -0.79 -4.45 -17.92
CA LYS A 54 0.60 -4.18 -17.53
C LYS A 54 0.63 -2.87 -16.76
N VAL A 55 1.01 -2.93 -15.49
CA VAL A 55 1.28 -1.74 -14.69
C VAL A 55 2.61 -1.15 -15.15
N ASP A 56 2.58 0.12 -15.55
CA ASP A 56 3.78 0.86 -15.93
C ASP A 56 4.35 1.60 -14.73
N ARG A 57 3.49 2.16 -13.87
CA ARG A 57 3.90 2.94 -12.71
C ARG A 57 2.88 2.88 -11.59
N PHE A 58 3.39 2.80 -10.36
CA PHE A 58 2.63 3.04 -9.15
C PHE A 58 3.34 4.15 -8.35
N VAL A 59 2.58 5.10 -7.83
CA VAL A 59 3.10 6.14 -6.93
C VAL A 59 2.04 6.40 -5.86
N GLY A 60 2.37 6.14 -4.59
CA GLY A 60 1.42 6.24 -3.49
C GLY A 60 1.95 6.84 -2.19
N VAL A 61 3.27 6.96 -2.03
CA VAL A 61 3.88 7.48 -0.78
C VAL A 61 4.85 8.63 -1.08
N GLY A 62 5.05 9.56 -0.14
CA GLY A 62 6.07 10.60 -0.23
C GLY A 62 5.57 11.93 -0.82
N LYS A 63 6.44 12.94 -0.81
CA LYS A 63 6.08 14.34 -1.12
C LYS A 63 5.69 14.56 -2.58
N GLN A 64 6.18 13.73 -3.51
CA GLN A 64 5.81 13.81 -4.92
C GLN A 64 4.32 13.49 -5.17
N CYS A 65 3.65 12.87 -4.20
CA CYS A 65 2.22 12.61 -4.22
C CYS A 65 1.40 13.82 -3.74
N LEU A 66 2.03 14.86 -3.18
CA LEU A 66 1.31 16.03 -2.68
C LEU A 66 1.00 16.99 -3.83
N VAL A 67 -0.28 17.19 -4.09
CA VAL A 67 -0.76 18.09 -5.13
C VAL A 67 -1.63 19.19 -4.53
N LYS A 68 -1.46 20.41 -5.03
CA LYS A 68 -2.25 21.56 -4.58
C LYS A 68 -3.59 21.57 -5.31
N THR A 69 -4.63 21.98 -4.60
CA THR A 69 -5.95 22.24 -5.20
C THR A 69 -5.78 23.14 -6.43
N PRO A 70 -6.36 22.80 -7.60
CA PRO A 70 -6.27 23.62 -8.79
C PRO A 70 -6.87 25.01 -8.53
N GLU A 71 -6.33 26.02 -9.19
CA GLU A 71 -6.95 27.34 -9.19
C GLU A 71 -7.99 27.40 -10.30
N TYR A 72 -9.23 27.69 -9.88
CA TYR A 72 -10.30 28.04 -10.78
C TYR A 72 -10.59 29.53 -10.59
N GLU A 73 -10.65 30.27 -11.69
CA GLU A 73 -11.19 31.62 -11.69
C GLU A 73 -12.70 31.52 -11.44
N THR A 74 -13.10 31.67 -10.18
CA THR A 74 -14.51 31.76 -9.81
C THR A 74 -14.85 33.23 -9.55
N ASN A 75 -15.94 33.73 -10.12
CA ASN A 75 -16.46 35.08 -9.87
C ASN A 75 -16.98 35.30 -8.43
N VAL A 76 -16.72 34.36 -7.51
CA VAL A 76 -17.33 34.27 -6.18
C VAL A 76 -16.25 34.40 -5.10
N GLY A 77 -15.78 35.62 -4.86
CA GLY A 77 -14.97 35.99 -3.70
C GLY A 77 -13.58 35.33 -3.57
N ARG A 78 -12.89 35.57 -2.45
CA ARG A 78 -11.58 34.97 -2.15
C ARG A 78 -11.72 33.46 -1.98
N VAL A 79 -11.12 32.70 -2.90
CA VAL A 79 -10.95 31.25 -2.76
C VAL A 79 -10.08 30.96 -1.53
N PRO A 80 -10.53 30.12 -0.58
CA PRO A 80 -9.71 29.72 0.56
C PRO A 80 -8.40 29.08 0.07
N GLY A 81 -7.29 29.35 0.79
CA GLY A 81 -5.93 29.04 0.34
C GLY A 81 -5.72 27.61 -0.17
N ARG A 82 -4.79 27.46 -1.12
CA ARG A 82 -4.45 26.19 -1.80
C ARG A 82 -4.18 25.08 -0.78
N LYS A 83 -5.11 24.12 -0.67
CA LYS A 83 -4.95 22.95 0.20
C LYS A 83 -4.21 21.84 -0.54
N GLU A 84 -3.37 21.11 0.18
CA GLU A 84 -2.62 19.97 -0.33
C GLU A 84 -3.43 18.69 -0.19
N TRP A 85 -3.48 17.92 -1.26
CA TRP A 85 -4.09 16.60 -1.36
C TRP A 85 -2.98 15.58 -1.57
N HIS A 86 -3.19 14.35 -1.10
CA HIS A 86 -2.28 13.26 -1.39
C HIS A 86 -2.87 12.40 -2.50
N GLN A 87 -2.22 12.40 -3.65
CA GLN A 87 -2.61 11.68 -4.84
C GLN A 87 -1.93 10.31 -4.87
N ILE A 88 -2.71 9.24 -5.05
CA ILE A 88 -2.21 7.89 -5.29
C ILE A 88 -2.61 7.50 -6.71
N THR A 89 -1.62 7.16 -7.53
CA THR A 89 -1.79 6.95 -8.97
C THR A 89 -1.26 5.59 -9.40
N VAL A 90 -2.03 4.91 -10.24
CA VAL A 90 -1.62 3.70 -10.97
C VAL A 90 -1.73 4.00 -12.46
N GLU A 91 -0.60 3.96 -13.16
CA GLU A 91 -0.54 4.02 -14.63
C GLU A 91 -0.44 2.60 -15.17
N TYR A 92 -1.33 2.24 -16.10
CA TYR A 92 -1.41 0.88 -16.61
C TYR A 92 -1.82 0.84 -18.09
N LYS A 93 -1.50 -0.29 -18.73
CA LYS A 93 -1.86 -0.61 -20.10
C LYS A 93 -2.76 -1.83 -20.15
N THR A 94 -3.81 -1.78 -20.96
CA THR A 94 -4.71 -2.92 -21.22
C THR A 94 -4.37 -3.56 -22.56
N ALA A 95 -4.44 -4.89 -22.61
CA ALA A 95 -4.16 -5.67 -23.84
C ALA A 95 -5.42 -6.09 -24.63
N PRO A 96 -6.53 -6.50 -24.01
CA PRO A 96 -7.80 -6.75 -24.70
C PRO A 96 -8.36 -5.49 -25.38
N GLU A 97 -9.19 -5.67 -26.42
CA GLU A 97 -9.88 -4.57 -27.10
C GLU A 97 -10.83 -3.83 -26.15
N TRP A 98 -11.58 -4.59 -25.37
CA TRP A 98 -12.46 -4.12 -24.31
C TRP A 98 -12.30 -5.01 -23.08
N ILE A 99 -12.41 -4.41 -21.89
CA ILE A 99 -12.55 -5.08 -20.61
C ILE A 99 -13.87 -4.58 -20.01
N ASP A 100 -14.76 -5.50 -19.65
CA ASP A 100 -16.10 -5.15 -19.16
C ASP A 100 -16.04 -4.51 -17.77
N GLU A 101 -15.27 -5.09 -16.85
CA GLU A 101 -15.12 -4.57 -15.49
C GLU A 101 -13.67 -4.69 -14.97
N MET A 102 -13.21 -3.63 -14.32
CA MET A 102 -11.96 -3.63 -13.58
C MET A 102 -12.10 -2.87 -12.26
N VAL A 103 -11.64 -3.48 -11.17
CA VAL A 103 -11.76 -2.93 -9.82
C VAL A 103 -10.38 -2.76 -9.19
N PHE A 104 -10.11 -1.54 -8.71
CA PHE A 104 -8.92 -1.16 -7.96
C PHE A 104 -9.28 -1.03 -6.48
N ASN A 105 -8.82 -1.96 -5.66
CA ASN A 105 -9.00 -1.93 -4.22
C ASN A 105 -7.80 -1.23 -3.56
N HIS A 106 -7.93 0.07 -3.30
CA HIS A 106 -6.90 0.85 -2.65
C HIS A 106 -6.94 0.68 -1.14
N THR A 107 -5.78 0.45 -0.54
CA THR A 107 -5.56 0.45 0.91
C THR A 107 -4.42 1.41 1.24
N VAL A 108 -4.71 2.43 2.05
CA VAL A 108 -3.77 3.54 2.34
C VAL A 108 -3.61 3.69 3.84
N LEU A 109 -2.37 3.81 4.31
CA LEU A 109 -2.03 4.01 5.71
C LEU A 109 -1.38 5.38 5.91
N ALA A 110 -1.95 6.20 6.78
CA ALA A 110 -1.34 7.43 7.27
C ALA A 110 -0.81 7.26 8.69
N LEU A 111 0.24 8.00 9.04
CA LEU A 111 0.86 7.98 10.36
C LEU A 111 0.88 9.40 10.94
N THR A 112 0.36 9.51 12.16
CA THR A 112 0.60 10.66 13.03
C THR A 112 1.35 10.22 14.29
N VAL A 113 2.10 11.14 14.90
CA VAL A 113 2.76 10.93 16.18
C VAL A 113 2.14 11.88 17.19
N GLU A 114 1.40 11.32 18.16
CA GLU A 114 0.75 12.05 19.24
C GLU A 114 1.32 11.56 20.57
N ASP A 115 1.82 12.48 21.40
CA ASP A 115 2.42 12.16 22.71
C ASP A 115 3.54 11.10 22.62
N GLY A 116 4.33 11.14 21.54
CA GLY A 116 5.40 10.19 21.26
C GLY A 116 4.93 8.80 20.82
N LYS A 117 3.61 8.57 20.74
CA LYS A 117 3.01 7.32 20.27
C LYS A 117 2.63 7.43 18.80
N ARG A 118 2.93 6.37 18.04
CA ARG A 118 2.51 6.26 16.65
C ARG A 118 1.04 5.89 16.61
N LYS A 119 0.26 6.61 15.82
CA LYS A 119 -1.15 6.28 15.55
C LYS A 119 -1.32 6.20 14.05
N PHE A 120 -1.88 5.08 13.60
CA PHE A 120 -2.10 4.84 12.19
C PHE A 120 -3.57 5.06 11.84
N SER A 121 -3.82 5.63 10.67
CA SER A 121 -5.16 5.73 10.10
C SER A 121 -5.21 4.97 8.78
N LEU A 122 -6.07 3.96 8.72
CA LEU A 122 -6.24 3.09 7.56
C LEU A 122 -7.45 3.56 6.74
N TYR A 123 -7.26 3.75 5.45
CA TYR A 123 -8.30 4.12 4.50
C TYR A 123 -8.41 3.04 3.44
N LYS A 124 -9.65 2.69 3.08
CA LYS A 124 -9.93 1.73 2.00
C LYS A 124 -10.89 2.37 1.00
N LEU A 125 -10.66 2.11 -0.28
CA LEU A 125 -11.55 2.54 -1.36
C LEU A 125 -11.46 1.57 -2.53
N ALA A 126 -12.61 1.04 -2.95
CA ALA A 126 -12.73 0.32 -4.20
C ALA A 126 -13.18 1.30 -5.30
N VAL A 127 -12.42 1.36 -6.40
CA VAL A 127 -12.78 2.12 -7.60
C VAL A 127 -13.06 1.14 -8.72
N ARG A 128 -14.28 1.17 -9.25
CA ARG A 128 -14.71 0.33 -10.35
C ARG A 128 -14.75 1.13 -11.64
N TYR A 129 -14.07 0.61 -12.66
CA TYR A 129 -14.18 1.04 -14.04
C TYR A 129 -14.97 0.00 -14.82
N VAL A 130 -15.73 0.47 -15.81
CA VAL A 130 -16.50 -0.35 -16.75
C VAL A 130 -16.18 0.09 -18.16
N ASP A 131 -16.36 -0.81 -19.12
CA ASP A 131 -16.17 -0.55 -20.56
C ASP A 131 -14.79 0.08 -20.84
N ILE A 132 -13.72 -0.60 -20.43
CA ILE A 132 -12.35 -0.10 -20.57
C ILE A 132 -11.77 -0.53 -21.92
N GLU A 133 -11.59 0.43 -22.82
CA GLU A 133 -10.94 0.19 -24.12
C GLU A 133 -9.47 -0.23 -23.95
N ARG A 134 -8.91 -0.88 -24.96
CA ARG A 134 -7.47 -1.08 -25.10
C ARG A 134 -6.72 0.26 -25.08
N GLY A 135 -5.71 0.39 -24.23
CA GLY A 135 -4.86 1.57 -24.27
C GLY A 135 -4.06 1.82 -23.01
N ASN A 136 -3.66 3.09 -22.86
CA ASN A 136 -3.00 3.60 -21.67
C ASN A 136 -4.05 4.26 -20.78
N HIS A 137 -4.04 3.92 -19.51
CA HIS A 137 -5.03 4.34 -18.54
C HIS A 137 -4.38 4.75 -17.24
N ILE A 138 -5.11 5.55 -16.47
CA ILE A 138 -4.68 6.02 -15.17
C ILE A 138 -5.83 5.85 -14.18
N SER A 139 -5.59 5.09 -13.10
CA SER A 139 -6.45 5.08 -11.93
C SER A 139 -5.86 6.02 -10.88
N THR A 140 -6.69 6.87 -10.28
CA THR A 140 -6.22 7.84 -9.29
C THR A 140 -7.23 8.02 -8.17
N VAL A 141 -6.73 7.96 -6.94
CA VAL A 141 -7.48 8.29 -5.73
C VAL A 141 -6.77 9.40 -4.96
N PHE A 142 -7.53 10.16 -4.19
CA PHE A 142 -7.03 11.28 -3.42
C PHE A 142 -7.41 11.16 -1.96
N LEU A 143 -6.45 11.38 -1.07
CA LEU A 143 -6.72 11.61 0.34
C LEU A 143 -6.98 13.10 0.59
N ARG A 144 -8.10 13.41 1.24
CA ARG A 144 -8.51 14.80 1.51
C ARG A 144 -7.49 15.56 2.37
N PRO A 145 -7.35 16.89 2.20
CA PRO A 145 -6.43 17.71 2.98
C PRO A 145 -6.70 17.66 4.49
N GLN A 146 -7.97 17.52 4.88
CA GLN A 146 -8.35 17.44 6.29
C GLN A 146 -7.89 16.14 6.95
N ALA A 147 -7.80 15.05 6.19
CA ALA A 147 -7.24 13.79 6.69
C ALA A 147 -5.74 13.94 6.92
N LEU A 148 -5.01 14.52 5.97
CA LEU A 148 -3.57 14.78 6.12
C LEU A 148 -3.28 15.65 7.35
N LYS A 149 -4.01 16.75 7.49
CA LYS A 149 -3.83 17.68 8.62
C LYS A 149 -4.11 17.04 9.98
N ARG A 150 -5.05 16.09 10.04
CA ARG A 150 -5.52 15.50 11.31
C ARG A 150 -4.84 14.18 11.65
N TYR A 151 -4.49 13.40 10.65
CA TYR A 151 -4.06 12.01 10.79
C TYR A 151 -2.66 11.75 10.23
N GLY A 152 -1.99 12.81 9.78
CA GLY A 152 -0.61 12.78 9.34
C GLY A 152 -0.43 12.35 7.88
N ASP A 153 0.82 12.16 7.53
CA ASP A 153 1.22 11.86 6.15
C ASP A 153 0.97 10.40 5.79
N VAL A 154 0.71 10.15 4.52
CA VAL A 154 0.61 8.78 3.98
C VAL A 154 2.00 8.14 4.02
N VAL A 155 2.08 6.99 4.67
CA VAL A 155 3.33 6.23 4.86
C VAL A 155 3.31 4.87 4.19
N ALA A 156 2.15 4.36 3.79
CA ALA A 156 2.05 3.17 2.97
C ALA A 156 0.81 3.24 2.08
N ALA A 157 0.92 2.72 0.87
CA ALA A 157 -0.18 2.60 -0.07
C ALA A 157 -0.08 1.26 -0.78
N ALA A 158 -1.21 0.59 -0.96
CA ALA A 158 -1.32 -0.65 -1.68
C ALA A 158 -2.56 -0.62 -2.57
N VAL A 159 -2.53 -1.39 -3.64
CA VAL A 159 -3.68 -1.57 -4.54
C VAL A 159 -3.71 -3.00 -5.06
N GLU A 160 -4.90 -3.58 -5.01
CA GLU A 160 -5.21 -4.88 -5.61
C GLU A 160 -6.09 -4.63 -6.83
N ILE A 161 -5.62 -5.02 -8.01
CA ILE A 161 -6.32 -4.81 -9.27
C ILE A 161 -6.95 -6.12 -9.68
N SER A 162 -8.26 -6.09 -9.90
CA SER A 162 -9.03 -7.26 -10.34
C SER A 162 -9.75 -6.98 -11.64
N VAL A 163 -9.82 -8.00 -12.50
CA VAL A 163 -10.56 -8.00 -13.76
C VAL A 163 -11.50 -9.21 -13.72
N ASP A 164 -12.79 -8.97 -13.98
CA ASP A 164 -13.83 -10.00 -13.91
C ASP A 164 -13.82 -10.78 -12.58
N GLY A 165 -13.60 -10.08 -11.48
CA GLY A 165 -13.52 -10.65 -10.12
C GLY A 165 -12.22 -11.38 -9.78
N ASN A 166 -11.28 -11.52 -10.70
CA ASN A 166 -9.99 -12.18 -10.46
C ASN A 166 -8.88 -11.15 -10.23
N VAL A 167 -8.12 -11.28 -9.14
CA VAL A 167 -6.96 -10.42 -8.87
C VAL A 167 -5.86 -10.73 -9.89
N VAL A 168 -5.49 -9.72 -10.68
CA VAL A 168 -4.51 -9.85 -11.78
C VAL A 168 -3.16 -9.22 -11.43
N GLU A 169 -3.16 -8.20 -10.57
CA GLU A 169 -1.94 -7.50 -10.12
C GLU A 169 -2.13 -6.97 -8.70
N GLU A 170 -1.04 -6.93 -7.93
CA GLU A 170 -0.98 -6.34 -6.60
C GLU A 170 0.26 -5.44 -6.51
N LEU A 171 0.10 -4.24 -5.97
CA LEU A 171 1.19 -3.25 -5.90
C LEU A 171 1.20 -2.64 -4.50
N SER A 172 2.40 -2.31 -4.02
CA SER A 172 2.53 -1.53 -2.79
C SER A 172 3.78 -0.66 -2.76
N GLU A 173 3.67 0.42 -2.01
CA GLU A 173 4.76 1.31 -1.64
C GLU A 173 4.68 1.59 -0.15
N VAL A 174 5.84 1.68 0.49
CA VAL A 174 6.00 2.00 1.92
C VAL A 174 7.08 3.05 2.04
N ASP A 175 6.90 4.02 2.93
CA ASP A 175 7.92 5.03 3.23
C ASP A 175 9.20 4.32 3.69
N ALA A 176 10.34 4.71 3.14
CA ALA A 176 11.63 4.06 3.39
C ALA A 176 12.03 4.02 4.87
N LYS A 177 11.44 4.87 5.73
CA LYS A 177 11.70 4.90 7.18
C LYS A 177 10.92 3.82 7.94
N LEU A 178 9.97 3.13 7.30
CA LEU A 178 9.13 2.10 7.90
C LEU A 178 9.49 0.73 7.34
N LYS A 179 9.57 -0.25 8.23
CA LYS A 179 9.71 -1.66 7.86
C LYS A 179 8.34 -2.30 7.98
N MET A 180 7.82 -2.82 6.89
CA MET A 180 6.54 -3.51 6.83
C MET A 180 6.70 -4.87 6.14
N PRO A 181 5.80 -5.84 6.44
CA PRO A 181 5.71 -7.08 5.67
C PRO A 181 5.42 -6.79 4.18
N GLU A 182 5.80 -7.72 3.31
CA GLU A 182 5.61 -7.59 1.85
C GLU A 182 4.15 -7.30 1.47
N LYS A 183 3.19 -8.07 2.00
CA LYS A 183 1.75 -7.87 1.83
C LYS A 183 1.08 -7.27 3.07
N TRP A 184 1.59 -6.13 3.54
CA TRP A 184 1.13 -5.51 4.77
C TRP A 184 -0.38 -5.23 4.80
N TRP A 185 -1.01 -4.94 3.64
CA TRP A 185 -2.44 -4.62 3.54
C TRP A 185 -3.35 -5.85 3.74
N GLN A 186 -2.82 -7.06 3.58
CA GLN A 186 -3.50 -8.32 3.86
C GLN A 186 -3.18 -8.84 5.27
N ASN A 187 -2.20 -8.27 5.96
CA ASN A 187 -1.75 -8.77 7.26
C ASN A 187 -2.58 -8.19 8.41
N PRO A 188 -3.35 -9.00 9.16
CA PRO A 188 -4.16 -8.53 10.29
C PRO A 188 -3.33 -7.89 11.40
N GLN A 189 -2.06 -8.27 11.58
CA GLN A 189 -1.18 -7.65 12.56
C GLN A 189 -0.87 -6.18 12.25
N VAL A 190 -1.04 -5.78 10.98
CA VAL A 190 -0.90 -4.39 10.52
C VAL A 190 -2.26 -3.73 10.41
N THR A 191 -3.27 -4.36 9.83
CA THR A 191 -4.56 -3.71 9.53
C THR A 191 -5.53 -3.69 10.71
N GLU A 192 -5.43 -4.65 11.63
CA GLU A 192 -6.30 -4.80 12.82
C GLU A 192 -5.55 -4.51 14.13
N ASN A 193 -4.37 -3.90 14.03
CA ASN A 193 -3.61 -3.49 15.20
C ASN A 193 -4.40 -2.45 16.02
N ALA A 194 -4.30 -2.50 17.35
CA ALA A 194 -4.95 -1.54 18.25
C ALA A 194 -4.52 -0.08 18.01
N GLU A 195 -3.34 0.14 17.42
CA GLU A 195 -2.84 1.48 17.05
C GLU A 195 -3.41 1.99 15.71
N VAL A 196 -4.17 1.16 14.99
CA VAL A 196 -4.73 1.46 13.67
C VAL A 196 -6.21 1.76 13.79
N THR A 197 -6.60 2.94 13.32
CA THR A 197 -8.01 3.34 13.23
C THR A 197 -8.45 3.32 11.76
N VAL A 198 -9.46 2.52 11.43
CA VAL A 198 -10.08 2.54 10.11
C VAL A 198 -10.92 3.82 9.95
N ARG A 199 -10.78 4.50 8.81
CA ARG A 199 -11.48 5.75 8.52
C ARG A 199 -12.08 5.72 7.12
N GLU A 200 -13.35 6.09 7.06
CA GLU A 200 -14.14 6.09 5.82
C GLU A 200 -14.38 7.52 5.31
N GLY A 201 -14.66 7.66 4.00
CA GLY A 201 -15.04 8.93 3.38
C GLY A 201 -13.92 9.95 3.12
N TYR A 202 -12.70 9.70 3.61
CA TYR A 202 -11.55 10.57 3.41
C TYR A 202 -10.76 10.28 2.14
N LEU A 203 -10.62 9.00 1.77
CA LEU A 203 -10.06 8.58 0.50
C LEU A 203 -11.17 8.60 -0.55
N ILE A 204 -10.96 9.32 -1.65
CA ILE A 204 -11.97 9.53 -2.67
C ILE A 204 -11.41 9.26 -4.07
N ASP A 205 -12.29 8.84 -4.96
CA ASP A 205 -12.00 8.73 -6.39
C ASP A 205 -11.74 10.13 -7.01
N ARG A 206 -10.92 10.17 -8.06
CA ARG A 206 -10.65 11.37 -8.88
C ARG A 206 -11.94 12.05 -9.33
N SER A 207 -12.97 11.31 -9.72
CA SER A 207 -14.26 11.88 -10.15
C SER A 207 -14.95 12.73 -9.07
N LYS A 208 -14.63 12.50 -7.80
CA LYS A 208 -15.19 13.20 -6.63
C LYS A 208 -14.26 14.28 -6.09
N SER A 209 -13.15 14.54 -6.76
CA SER A 209 -12.14 15.51 -6.35
C SER A 209 -12.16 16.74 -7.26
N PRO A 210 -11.53 17.86 -6.84
CA PRO A 210 -11.31 19.00 -7.71
C PRO A 210 -10.39 18.72 -8.92
N PHE A 211 -9.86 17.50 -9.07
CA PHE A 211 -8.96 17.11 -10.17
C PHE A 211 -9.68 16.24 -11.23
N ALA A 212 -11.01 16.19 -11.20
CA ALA A 212 -11.80 15.38 -12.12
C ALA A 212 -11.67 15.81 -13.59
N PHE A 213 -11.33 17.08 -13.83
CA PHE A 213 -11.23 17.71 -15.14
C PHE A 213 -9.79 17.71 -15.66
#